data_AF-A0A2T4WGW4-F1
#
_entry.id   AF-A0A2T4WGW4-F1
#
_cell.length_a   1.000
_cell.length_b   1.000
_cell.length_c   1.000
_cell.angle_alpha   90.00
_cell.angle_beta   90.00
_cell.angle_gamma   90.00
#
_symmetry.space_group_name_H-M   'P 1'
#
loop_
_entity.id
_entity.type
_entity.pdbx_description
1 polymer ?
#
loop_
_entity_poly.entity_id
_entity_poly.type
_entity_poly.pdbx_seq_one_letter_code
_entity_poly.pdbx_strand_id
1 'polypeptide(L)'
;MIIGGFEPEQAYIIHFITIAIGHFNHSNIKITWGPLKYIFNNPVMHLYHHAYVLPEGKYGVNYGISLSLWDYIFKTNYIPEDSGNVEIGFKGDDKFPKDFIGQNTYGFKKGQR
;
A
#
# COMPACT_ATOMS: atom_id res chain seq x y z
N MET A 1 -31.73 -8.92 2.24
CA MET A 1 -31.23 -7.73 2.99
C MET A 1 -31.95 -6.44 2.59
N ILE A 2 -31.77 -5.35 3.37
CA ILE A 2 -32.39 -4.03 3.12
C ILE A 2 -31.62 -3.15 2.10
N ILE A 3 -30.32 -3.39 1.87
CA ILE A 3 -29.52 -2.67 0.85
C ILE A 3 -28.79 -3.69 -0.03
N GLY A 4 -28.85 -3.51 -1.35
CA GLY A 4 -28.00 -4.19 -2.34
C GLY A 4 -28.29 -5.67 -2.61
N GLY A 5 -29.15 -6.33 -1.84
CA GLY A 5 -29.48 -7.74 -2.01
C GLY A 5 -28.63 -8.73 -1.20
N PHE A 6 -27.64 -8.23 -0.45
CA PHE A 6 -26.86 -9.03 0.49
C PHE A 6 -26.18 -10.26 -0.15
N GLU A 7 -25.94 -11.36 0.57
CA GLU A 7 -26.26 -11.66 1.98
C GLU A 7 -24.94 -11.76 2.85
N PRO A 8 -24.95 -11.94 4.19
CA PRO A 8 -23.80 -11.67 5.09
C PRO A 8 -22.51 -12.43 4.76
N GLU A 9 -22.63 -13.61 4.19
CA GLU A 9 -21.53 -14.47 3.75
C GLU A 9 -20.62 -13.75 2.74
N GLN A 10 -21.19 -12.91 1.88
CA GLN A 10 -20.42 -12.12 0.92
C GLN A 10 -19.57 -11.03 1.60
N ALA A 11 -20.01 -10.49 2.74
CA ALA A 11 -19.20 -9.56 3.52
C ALA A 11 -17.97 -10.27 4.12
N TYR A 12 -18.13 -11.49 4.64
CA TYR A 12 -17.00 -12.30 5.11
C TYR A 12 -16.03 -12.66 3.99
N ILE A 13 -16.54 -13.08 2.82
CA ILE A 13 -15.71 -13.41 1.64
C ILE A 13 -14.87 -12.20 1.22
N ILE A 14 -15.49 -11.03 1.05
CA ILE A 14 -14.77 -9.79 0.69
C ILE A 14 -13.73 -9.45 1.76
N HIS A 15 -14.11 -9.49 3.05
CA HIS A 15 -13.21 -9.16 4.17
C HIS A 15 -11.95 -10.03 4.17
N PHE A 16 -12.09 -11.36 4.10
CA PHE A 16 -10.94 -12.27 4.11
C PHE A 16 -10.08 -12.15 2.85
N ILE A 17 -10.67 -11.94 1.66
CA ILE A 17 -9.92 -11.70 0.43
C ILE A 17 -9.12 -10.39 0.53
N THR A 18 -9.74 -9.29 0.98
CA THR A 18 -9.05 -7.99 1.14
C THR A 18 -7.94 -8.07 2.17
N ILE A 19 -8.14 -8.74 3.30
CA ILE A 19 -7.11 -8.96 4.32
C ILE A 19 -5.97 -9.82 3.79
N ALA A 20 -6.26 -10.89 3.03
CA ALA A 20 -5.24 -11.75 2.44
C ALA A 20 -4.37 -11.01 1.43
N ILE A 21 -4.97 -10.22 0.53
CA ILE A 21 -4.25 -9.35 -0.42
C ILE A 21 -3.39 -8.32 0.34
N GLY A 22 -3.96 -7.68 1.37
CA GLY A 22 -3.25 -6.72 2.21
C GLY A 22 -2.00 -7.31 2.88
N HIS A 23 -2.13 -8.48 3.52
CA HIS A 23 -0.99 -9.16 4.16
C HIS A 23 0.03 -9.68 3.14
N PHE A 24 -0.43 -10.21 2.01
CA PHE A 24 0.45 -10.67 0.94
C PHE A 24 1.35 -9.54 0.45
N ASN A 25 0.80 -8.36 0.15
CA ASN A 25 1.58 -7.21 -0.30
C ASN A 25 2.54 -6.64 0.75
N HIS A 26 2.33 -6.88 2.05
CA HIS A 26 3.25 -6.49 3.12
C HIS A 26 4.17 -7.63 3.60
N SER A 27 4.21 -8.78 2.90
CA SER A 27 4.94 -9.97 3.35
C SER A 27 6.46 -9.95 3.09
N ASN A 28 6.99 -8.90 2.44
CA ASN A 28 8.41 -8.73 2.09
C ASN A 28 9.01 -9.87 1.22
N ILE A 29 8.18 -10.68 0.56
CA ILE A 29 8.62 -11.71 -0.40
C ILE A 29 8.84 -11.12 -1.79
N LYS A 30 9.86 -11.60 -2.52
CA LYS A 30 10.27 -11.04 -3.82
C LYS A 30 9.43 -11.62 -4.97
N ILE A 31 8.15 -11.28 -5.02
CA ILE A 31 7.22 -11.67 -6.09
C ILE A 31 6.83 -10.41 -6.89
N THR A 32 7.02 -10.46 -8.21
CA THR A 32 6.71 -9.35 -9.13
C THR A 32 5.55 -9.64 -10.09
N TRP A 33 4.97 -10.85 -10.04
CA TRP A 33 3.92 -11.36 -10.95
C TRP A 33 4.23 -11.38 -12.47
N GLY A 34 5.41 -10.93 -12.92
CA GLY A 34 5.72 -10.88 -14.35
C GLY A 34 4.68 -10.04 -15.12
N PRO A 35 4.07 -10.56 -16.20
CA PRO A 35 3.01 -9.84 -16.93
C PRO A 35 1.74 -9.56 -16.11
N LEU A 36 1.40 -10.37 -15.10
CA LEU A 36 0.18 -10.16 -14.30
C LEU A 36 0.24 -8.90 -13.42
N LYS A 37 1.43 -8.30 -13.26
CA LYS A 37 1.63 -7.03 -12.54
C LYS A 37 0.88 -5.84 -13.15
N TYR A 38 0.48 -5.91 -14.41
CA TYR A 38 -0.32 -4.87 -15.06
C TYR A 38 -1.80 -4.88 -14.64
N ILE A 39 -2.23 -5.92 -13.91
CA ILE A 39 -3.60 -6.08 -13.40
C ILE A 39 -3.59 -6.10 -11.87
N PHE A 40 -2.75 -6.96 -11.28
CA PHE A 40 -2.69 -7.20 -9.84
C PHE A 40 -1.44 -6.59 -9.20
N ASN A 41 -1.61 -5.98 -8.02
CA ASN A 41 -0.48 -5.53 -7.21
C ASN A 41 0.32 -6.75 -6.67
N ASN A 42 1.55 -6.50 -6.24
CA ASN A 42 2.49 -7.49 -5.74
C ASN A 42 3.38 -6.88 -4.64
N PRO A 43 4.04 -7.70 -3.80
CA PRO A 43 4.78 -7.20 -2.65
C PRO A 43 5.94 -6.27 -3.03
N VAL A 44 6.59 -6.46 -4.19
CA VAL A 44 7.65 -5.55 -4.66
C VAL A 44 7.07 -4.18 -5.05
N MET A 45 5.95 -4.15 -5.77
CA MET A 45 5.25 -2.91 -6.13
C MET A 45 4.74 -2.18 -4.89
N HIS A 46 4.17 -2.90 -3.92
CA HIS A 46 3.69 -2.33 -2.67
C HIS A 46 4.82 -1.89 -1.74
N LEU A 47 5.97 -2.55 -1.76
CA LEU A 47 7.16 -2.04 -1.06
C LEU A 47 7.57 -0.66 -1.61
N TYR A 48 7.53 -0.48 -2.94
CA TYR A 48 7.81 0.80 -3.58
C TYR A 48 6.76 1.89 -3.30
N HIS A 49 5.55 1.55 -2.86
CA HIS A 49 4.59 2.52 -2.33
C HIS A 49 5.08 3.16 -1.01
N HIS A 50 5.81 2.40 -0.20
CA HIS A 50 6.38 2.82 1.09
C HIS A 50 7.80 3.41 1.00
N ALA A 51 8.34 3.58 -0.21
CA ALA A 51 9.71 4.07 -0.41
C ALA A 51 9.89 5.49 0.14
N TYR A 52 10.91 5.70 0.97
CA TYR A 52 11.25 6.99 1.57
C TYR A 52 11.60 8.03 0.49
N VAL A 53 12.34 7.60 -0.54
CA VAL A 53 12.70 8.43 -1.70
C VAL A 53 11.71 8.18 -2.84
N LEU A 54 10.98 9.22 -3.22
CA LEU A 54 10.05 9.22 -4.35
C LEU A 54 10.72 9.76 -5.62
N PRO A 55 10.27 9.33 -6.82
CA PRO A 55 10.70 9.93 -8.09
C PRO A 55 10.32 11.41 -8.17
N GLU A 56 11.15 12.20 -8.85
CA GLU A 56 10.99 13.65 -8.96
C GLU A 56 9.62 14.05 -9.53
N GLY A 57 9.00 15.08 -8.96
CA GLY A 57 7.69 15.57 -9.37
C GLY A 57 6.50 14.68 -8.95
N LYS A 58 6.72 13.63 -8.15
CA LYS A 58 5.64 12.79 -7.58
C LYS A 58 5.52 12.99 -6.06
N TYR A 59 4.28 12.95 -5.57
CA TYR A 59 3.95 12.96 -4.14
C TYR A 59 3.67 11.56 -3.57
N GLY A 60 3.70 10.53 -4.42
CA GLY A 60 3.43 9.14 -4.10
C GLY A 60 3.30 8.31 -5.37
N VAL A 61 3.41 7.00 -5.24
CA VAL A 61 3.42 6.00 -6.34
C VAL A 61 2.68 4.74 -5.91
N ASN A 62 2.34 3.87 -6.87
CA ASN A 62 1.79 2.52 -6.63
C ASN A 62 0.58 2.49 -5.67
N TYR A 63 -0.42 3.34 -5.91
CA TYR A 63 -1.55 3.55 -4.99
C TYR A 63 -2.53 2.36 -4.92
N GLY A 64 -2.59 1.50 -5.94
CA GLY A 64 -3.59 0.44 -6.02
C GLY A 64 -3.18 -0.83 -5.29
N ILE A 65 -3.70 -1.08 -4.07
CA ILE A 65 -3.33 -2.27 -3.27
C ILE A 65 -3.82 -3.61 -3.84
N SER A 66 -4.99 -3.67 -4.49
CA SER A 66 -5.47 -4.91 -5.13
C SER A 66 -5.21 -4.92 -6.63
N LEU A 67 -5.57 -3.82 -7.29
CA LEU A 67 -5.45 -3.64 -8.73
C LEU A 67 -4.43 -2.55 -9.04
N SER A 68 -3.25 -2.97 -9.45
CA SER A 68 -2.19 -2.11 -10.02
C SER A 68 -2.56 -1.53 -11.38
N LEU A 69 -3.61 -2.08 -12.04
CA LEU A 69 -4.15 -1.58 -13.30
C LEU A 69 -4.34 -0.04 -13.29
N TRP A 70 -4.86 0.50 -12.19
CA TRP A 70 -5.06 1.94 -12.04
C TRP A 70 -3.73 2.73 -12.08
N ASP A 71 -2.67 2.20 -11.50
CA ASP A 71 -1.36 2.85 -11.52
C ASP A 71 -0.75 2.90 -12.92
N TYR A 72 -1.01 1.89 -13.75
CA TYR A 72 -0.60 1.90 -15.16
C TYR A 72 -1.46 2.83 -16.02
N ILE A 73 -2.78 2.89 -15.78
CA ILE A 73 -3.70 3.82 -16.48
C ILE A 73 -3.33 5.28 -16.17
N PHE A 74 -3.10 5.62 -14.90
CA PHE A 74 -2.83 6.99 -14.46
C PHE A 74 -1.34 7.35 -14.37
N LYS A 75 -0.44 6.44 -14.79
CA LYS A 75 1.03 6.62 -14.79
C LYS A 75 1.58 7.01 -13.41
N THR A 76 1.08 6.35 -12.38
CA THR A 76 1.57 6.40 -10.99
C THR A 76 2.36 5.16 -10.60
N ASN A 77 2.51 4.19 -11.52
CA ASN A 77 3.39 3.04 -11.33
C ASN A 77 4.87 3.45 -11.28
N TYR A 78 5.63 2.93 -10.31
CA TYR A 78 7.06 3.14 -10.16
C TYR A 78 7.70 1.92 -9.50
N ILE A 79 8.52 1.19 -10.26
CA ILE A 79 9.25 -0.01 -9.80
C ILE A 79 10.60 0.02 -10.54
N PRO A 80 11.62 0.73 -10.02
CA PRO A 80 12.90 0.90 -10.69
C PRO A 80 13.75 -0.38 -10.72
N GLU A 81 13.55 -1.28 -9.75
CA GLU A 81 14.22 -2.58 -9.62
C GLU A 81 13.33 -3.54 -8.80
N ASP A 82 13.75 -4.80 -8.63
CA ASP A 82 12.96 -5.84 -7.97
C ASP A 82 13.67 -6.64 -6.86
N SER A 83 14.84 -6.19 -6.39
CA SER A 83 15.50 -6.80 -5.24
C SER A 83 14.72 -6.59 -3.94
N GLY A 84 13.81 -5.61 -3.87
CA GLY A 84 13.00 -5.36 -2.67
C GLY A 84 13.84 -4.84 -1.49
N ASN A 85 14.95 -4.16 -1.77
CA ASN A 85 15.87 -3.60 -0.78
C ASN A 85 15.82 -2.05 -0.79
N VAL A 86 14.60 -1.47 -0.84
CA VAL A 86 14.41 -0.02 -0.79
C VAL A 86 14.35 0.49 0.66
N GLU A 87 14.89 1.68 0.91
CA GLU A 87 14.66 2.40 2.15
C GLU A 87 13.19 2.81 2.24
N ILE A 88 12.50 2.38 3.30
CA ILE A 88 11.08 2.69 3.55
C ILE A 88 10.95 3.71 4.66
N GLY A 89 9.86 4.49 4.62
CA GLY A 89 9.53 5.45 5.68
C GLY A 89 8.98 6.76 5.12
N PHE A 90 9.06 7.81 5.92
CA PHE A 90 8.66 9.16 5.54
C PHE A 90 9.50 10.19 6.27
N LYS A 91 9.60 11.40 5.73
CA LYS A 91 10.37 12.49 6.32
C LYS A 91 9.92 12.77 7.78
N GLY A 92 10.80 12.54 8.74
CA GLY A 92 10.54 12.76 10.17
C GLY A 92 10.06 11.52 10.93
N ASP A 93 10.13 10.34 10.33
CA ASP A 93 9.95 9.04 11.00
C ASP A 93 10.90 8.84 12.20
N ASP A 94 12.11 9.40 12.14
CA ASP A 94 13.10 9.47 13.22
C ASP A 94 12.53 10.06 14.53
N LYS A 95 11.56 10.97 14.42
CA LYS A 95 10.87 11.68 15.52
C LYS A 95 9.44 11.19 15.74
N PHE A 96 8.96 10.23 14.95
CA PHE A 96 7.59 9.73 15.08
C PHE A 96 7.42 8.94 16.39
N PRO A 97 6.26 9.02 17.07
CA PRO A 97 6.04 8.28 18.31
C PRO A 97 6.20 6.77 18.12
N LYS A 98 6.78 6.11 19.12
CA LYS A 98 7.02 4.66 19.14
C LYS A 98 6.04 3.90 20.03
N ASP A 99 5.22 4.63 20.80
CA ASP A 99 4.19 4.08 21.65
C ASP A 99 2.81 4.13 20.97
N PHE A 100 1.93 3.19 21.34
CA PHE A 100 0.60 3.04 20.75
C PHE A 100 -0.26 4.31 20.85
N ILE A 101 -0.22 5.01 22.00
CA ILE A 101 -1.06 6.19 22.22
C ILE A 101 -0.54 7.36 21.37
N GLY A 102 0.76 7.59 21.38
CA GLY A 102 1.42 8.62 20.59
C GLY A 102 1.15 8.46 19.09
N GLN A 103 1.22 7.24 18.55
CA GLN A 103 0.93 6.97 17.13
C GLN A 103 -0.53 7.26 16.77
N ASN A 104 -1.47 6.72 17.54
CA ASN A 104 -2.91 6.91 17.28
C ASN A 104 -3.38 8.36 17.49
N THR A 105 -2.74 9.10 18.39
CA THR A 105 -3.08 10.51 18.68
C THR A 105 -2.28 11.52 17.87
N TYR A 106 -1.24 11.11 17.13
CA TYR A 106 -0.29 12.02 16.48
C TYR A 106 -1.00 13.08 15.64
N GLY A 107 -1.87 12.67 14.71
CA GLY A 107 -2.53 13.57 13.75
C GLY A 107 -3.50 14.62 14.32
N PHE A 108 -3.80 14.59 15.63
CA PHE A 108 -4.72 15.55 16.26
C PHE A 108 -4.03 16.80 16.83
N LYS A 109 -2.68 16.84 16.88
CA LYS A 109 -1.95 17.98 17.44
C LYS A 109 -1.66 19.03 16.37
N LYS A 110 -1.85 20.31 16.72
CA LYS A 110 -1.59 21.41 15.79
C LYS A 110 -0.08 21.60 15.59
N GLY A 111 0.36 21.66 14.33
CA GLY A 111 1.73 22.09 13.97
C GLY A 111 2.74 20.98 13.71
N GLN A 112 2.33 19.71 13.58
CA GLN A 112 3.22 18.68 13.01
C GLN A 112 3.31 18.84 11.48
N ARG A 113 4.53 19.02 10.98
CA ARG A 113 4.95 19.03 9.58
C ARG A 113 6.41 18.58 9.49
#